data_AF-A0A930X4I9-F1
#
_entry.id   AF-A0A930X4I9-F1
#
_cell.length_a   1.000
_cell.length_b   1.000
_cell.length_c   1.000
_cell.angle_alpha   90.00
_cell.angle_beta   90.00
_cell.angle_gamma   90.00
#
_symmetry.space_group_name_H-M   'P 1'
#
loop_
_entity.id
_entity.type
_entity.pdbx_description
1 polymer ?
#
loop_
_entity_poly.entity_id
_entity_poly.type
_entity_poly.pdbx_seq_one_letter_code
_entity_poly.pdbx_strand_id
1 'polypeptide(L)'
;MKHILARTTGLWAATLMLTGGVLVSAETAHAQAILEEQGTIIPAQREYSVTAEAGQVLAILMSSDEFDTVLSLLGPGSEEVAFNDDYGGTLNSRIIYRVPTDGEYTVVARSFSGQGGNFDLVVRAATPYEVSYDAAQQALQEGDYAGAIAAYSEAIELEPTNPEAYLGRADANFGRAFVAADAEGRVFEGPNDIPDDLREAIIADFEAALAIYEETGNTFSAQSLQEQINYLRTGESP
;
A
#
# COMPACT_ATOMS: atom_id res chain seq x y z
N MET A 1 70.88 -23.21 10.30
CA MET A 1 71.74 -22.14 10.89
C MET A 1 71.82 -21.01 9.88
N LYS A 2 71.37 -19.82 10.27
CA LYS A 2 71.53 -18.49 9.64
C LYS A 2 70.91 -18.29 8.23
N HIS A 3 69.81 -17.57 8.06
CA HIS A 3 69.46 -16.17 8.35
C HIS A 3 69.62 -15.24 7.13
N ILE A 4 68.49 -14.57 6.84
CA ILE A 4 68.34 -13.18 6.37
C ILE A 4 68.41 -12.96 4.85
N LEU A 5 67.23 -12.74 4.26
CA LEU A 5 66.99 -11.81 3.17
C LEU A 5 65.92 -10.82 3.64
N ALA A 6 66.28 -9.55 3.76
CA ALA A 6 65.34 -8.43 3.82
C ALA A 6 65.78 -7.41 2.76
N ARG A 7 64.91 -7.15 1.78
CA ARG A 7 65.05 -6.04 0.83
C ARG A 7 63.78 -5.19 0.91
N THR A 8 63.96 -4.03 1.53
CA THR A 8 63.50 -2.69 1.11
C THR A 8 62.24 -2.58 0.23
N THR A 9 61.18 -2.10 0.89
CA THR A 9 60.19 -1.09 0.48
C THR A 9 60.28 -0.54 -0.96
N GLY A 10 59.26 -0.85 -1.77
CA GLY A 10 58.90 -0.12 -2.97
C GLY A 10 57.53 0.54 -2.78
N LEU A 11 57.51 1.87 -2.83
CA LEU A 11 56.31 2.70 -2.91
C LEU A 11 55.64 2.43 -4.27
N TRP A 12 54.37 2.00 -4.28
CA TRP A 12 53.53 2.05 -5.48
C TRP A 12 52.39 3.01 -5.22
N ALA A 13 52.45 4.15 -5.90
CA ALA A 13 51.31 5.04 -6.09
C ALA A 13 50.29 4.32 -6.98
N ALA A 14 49.13 3.97 -6.43
CA ALA A 14 47.99 3.54 -7.20
C ALA A 14 47.14 4.77 -7.51
N THR A 15 47.25 5.27 -8.74
CA THR A 15 46.27 6.18 -9.35
C THR A 15 44.97 5.39 -9.52
N LEU A 16 43.98 5.64 -8.67
CA LEU A 16 42.63 5.13 -8.84
C LEU A 16 41.92 6.01 -9.88
N MET A 17 41.79 5.51 -11.11
CA MET A 17 40.83 6.08 -12.06
C MET A 17 39.43 5.68 -11.58
N LEU A 18 38.69 6.61 -10.99
CA LEU A 18 37.24 6.47 -10.82
C LEU A 18 36.61 6.54 -12.22
N THR A 19 36.33 5.36 -12.79
CA THR A 19 35.31 5.22 -13.84
C THR A 19 34.00 5.75 -13.27
N GLY A 20 33.38 6.67 -14.01
CA GLY A 20 32.18 7.40 -13.60
C GLY A 20 31.10 6.48 -13.03
N GLY A 21 30.93 6.54 -11.71
CA GLY A 21 29.65 6.22 -11.11
C GLY A 21 28.71 7.34 -11.51
N VAL A 22 27.80 7.05 -12.44
CA VAL A 22 26.54 7.79 -12.46
C VAL A 22 25.94 7.51 -11.09
N LEU A 23 26.02 8.51 -10.20
CA LEU A 23 25.14 8.58 -9.05
C LEU A 23 23.74 8.73 -9.64
N VAL A 24 23.08 7.60 -9.88
CA VAL A 24 21.62 7.57 -9.96
C VAL A 24 21.18 7.88 -8.54
N SER A 25 20.89 9.16 -8.29
CA SER A 25 20.09 9.54 -7.14
C SER A 25 18.85 8.66 -7.17
N ALA A 26 18.58 7.99 -6.04
CA ALA A 26 17.34 7.28 -5.79
C ALA A 26 16.20 8.32 -5.68
N GLU A 27 15.90 8.96 -6.80
CA GLU A 27 14.58 9.46 -7.07
C GLU A 27 13.74 8.23 -7.31
N THR A 28 12.70 8.04 -6.50
CA THR A 28 11.68 7.03 -6.70
C THR A 28 11.34 7.00 -8.18
N ALA A 29 11.73 5.93 -8.87
CA ALA A 29 11.37 5.73 -10.25
C ALA A 29 9.86 5.51 -10.27
N HIS A 30 9.09 6.61 -10.30
CA HIS A 30 7.69 6.55 -10.68
C HIS A 30 7.68 5.88 -12.03
N ALA A 31 7.15 4.64 -12.09
CA ALA A 31 7.01 3.93 -13.33
C ALA A 31 6.32 4.88 -14.31
N GLN A 32 6.97 5.17 -15.44
CA GLN A 32 6.43 6.08 -16.44
C GLN A 32 5.01 5.65 -16.76
N ALA A 33 4.07 6.58 -16.68
CA ALA A 33 2.67 6.24 -16.88
C ALA A 33 2.44 5.69 -18.28
N ILE A 34 1.62 4.64 -18.34
CA ILE A 34 1.11 4.05 -19.57
C ILE A 34 0.02 4.96 -20.15
N LEU A 35 -0.79 5.55 -19.26
CA LEU A 35 -1.82 6.53 -19.59
C LEU A 35 -1.92 7.56 -18.45
N GLU A 36 -2.02 8.83 -18.82
CA GLU A 36 -2.44 9.92 -17.94
C GLU A 36 -3.49 10.73 -18.67
N GLU A 37 -4.62 10.98 -18.02
CA GLU A 37 -5.70 11.77 -18.57
C GLU A 37 -6.26 12.70 -17.49
N GLN A 38 -6.45 13.95 -17.86
CA GLN A 38 -7.30 14.88 -17.13
C GLN A 38 -8.51 15.20 -18.01
N GLY A 39 -9.71 15.01 -17.49
CA GLY A 39 -10.90 15.11 -18.32
C GLY A 39 -12.16 15.41 -17.55
N THR A 40 -13.25 15.49 -18.31
CA THR A 40 -14.60 15.68 -17.77
C THR A 40 -15.50 14.56 -18.28
N ILE A 41 -16.16 13.83 -17.38
CA ILE A 41 -17.14 12.80 -17.77
C ILE A 41 -18.44 13.48 -18.22
N ILE A 42 -18.77 13.37 -19.53
CA ILE A 42 -20.01 13.86 -20.14
C ILE A 42 -20.43 12.92 -21.30
N PRO A 43 -21.52 12.13 -21.22
CA PRO A 43 -22.28 11.70 -20.04
C PRO A 43 -21.87 10.30 -19.52
N ALA A 44 -22.14 10.02 -18.23
CA ALA A 44 -21.97 8.78 -17.45
C ALA A 44 -20.59 8.08 -17.41
N GLN A 45 -19.92 7.85 -18.54
CA GLN A 45 -18.64 7.14 -18.58
C GLN A 45 -17.68 7.62 -19.67
N ARG A 46 -16.39 7.34 -19.48
CA ARG A 46 -15.35 7.39 -20.52
C ARG A 46 -14.56 6.09 -20.52
N GLU A 47 -14.08 5.72 -21.71
CA GLU A 47 -13.33 4.48 -21.93
C GLU A 47 -11.94 4.79 -22.47
N TYR A 48 -10.95 4.05 -21.98
CA TYR A 48 -9.55 4.18 -22.37
C TYR A 48 -8.95 2.81 -22.66
N SER A 49 -8.31 2.67 -23.81
CA SER A 49 -7.59 1.45 -24.18
C SER A 49 -6.16 1.46 -23.63
N VAL A 50 -5.75 0.35 -23.02
CA VAL A 50 -4.41 0.12 -22.51
C VAL A 50 -3.90 -1.22 -23.02
N THR A 51 -2.76 -1.24 -23.70
CA THR A 51 -2.07 -2.49 -24.03
C THR A 51 -1.27 -2.97 -22.84
N ALA A 52 -1.45 -4.23 -22.44
CA ALA A 52 -0.75 -4.83 -21.32
C ALA A 52 -0.26 -6.25 -21.65
N GLU A 53 0.81 -6.67 -20.97
CA GLU A 53 1.46 -7.97 -21.17
C GLU A 53 1.23 -8.87 -19.94
N ALA A 54 1.10 -10.17 -20.19
CA ALA A 54 0.95 -11.18 -19.16
C ALA A 54 2.07 -11.08 -18.11
N GLY A 55 1.69 -11.13 -16.84
CA GLY A 55 2.59 -11.01 -15.70
C GLY A 55 2.82 -9.57 -15.23
N GLN A 56 2.51 -8.55 -16.04
CA GLN A 56 2.49 -7.17 -15.56
C GLN A 56 1.45 -6.99 -14.45
N VAL A 57 1.71 -6.06 -13.53
CA VAL A 57 0.72 -5.62 -12.55
C VAL A 57 0.43 -4.16 -12.81
N LEU A 58 -0.81 -3.86 -13.19
CA LEU A 58 -1.28 -2.50 -13.46
C LEU A 58 -1.78 -1.88 -12.16
N ALA A 59 -1.46 -0.61 -11.95
CA ALA A 59 -2.15 0.28 -11.03
C ALA A 59 -2.97 1.28 -11.86
N ILE A 60 -4.28 1.28 -11.64
CA ILE A 60 -5.24 2.17 -12.27
C ILE A 60 -5.84 3.02 -11.15
N LEU A 61 -5.58 4.32 -11.18
CA LEU A 61 -6.00 5.25 -10.14
C LEU A 61 -6.90 6.31 -10.76
N MET A 62 -8.05 6.55 -10.16
CA MET A 62 -8.95 7.61 -10.56
C MET A 62 -9.30 8.46 -9.35
N SER A 63 -9.18 9.79 -9.48
CA SER A 63 -9.55 10.73 -8.43
C SER A 63 -10.43 11.85 -8.94
N SER A 64 -11.34 12.32 -8.07
CA SER A 64 -12.15 13.51 -8.31
C SER A 64 -12.53 14.19 -7.01
N ASP A 65 -12.45 15.52 -6.98
CA ASP A 65 -12.99 16.34 -5.90
C ASP A 65 -14.50 16.65 -6.10
N GLU A 66 -15.05 16.32 -7.26
CA GLU A 66 -16.40 16.70 -7.66
C GLU A 66 -17.41 15.55 -7.51
N PHE A 67 -16.94 14.30 -7.55
CA PHE A 67 -17.81 13.13 -7.49
C PHE A 67 -17.11 11.88 -6.97
N ASP A 68 -17.94 10.91 -6.57
CA ASP A 68 -17.53 9.56 -6.19
C ASP A 68 -17.20 8.73 -7.43
N THR A 69 -15.93 8.34 -7.56
CA THR A 69 -15.40 7.72 -8.78
C THR A 69 -15.75 6.24 -8.85
N VAL A 70 -15.79 5.68 -10.05
CA VAL A 70 -15.98 4.23 -10.24
C VAL A 70 -15.10 3.78 -11.39
N LEU A 71 -14.30 2.74 -11.15
CA LEU A 71 -13.47 2.08 -12.15
C LEU A 71 -13.96 0.66 -12.43
N SER A 72 -14.07 0.33 -13.71
CA SER A 72 -14.06 -1.06 -14.19
C SER A 72 -12.83 -1.26 -15.09
N LEU A 73 -12.24 -2.45 -15.02
CA LEU A 73 -11.29 -2.93 -16.02
C LEU A 73 -11.95 -4.04 -16.82
N LEU A 74 -12.03 -3.88 -18.14
CA LEU A 74 -12.46 -4.92 -19.05
C LEU A 74 -11.25 -5.62 -19.67
N GLY A 75 -11.29 -6.95 -19.71
CA GLY A 75 -10.30 -7.78 -20.39
C GLY A 75 -10.39 -7.70 -21.91
N PRO A 76 -9.47 -8.34 -22.65
CA PRO A 76 -9.46 -8.34 -24.11
C PRO A 76 -10.73 -8.94 -24.76
N GLY A 77 -11.49 -9.77 -24.03
CA GLY A 77 -12.79 -10.30 -24.46
C GLY A 77 -13.98 -9.41 -24.09
N SER A 78 -13.74 -8.21 -23.55
CA SER A 78 -14.73 -7.27 -23.02
C SER A 78 -15.49 -7.73 -21.76
N GLU A 79 -15.05 -8.80 -21.11
CA GLU A 79 -15.51 -9.18 -19.77
C GLU A 79 -14.95 -8.23 -18.72
N GLU A 80 -15.72 -7.90 -17.68
CA GLU A 80 -15.19 -7.17 -16.52
C GLU A 80 -14.30 -8.09 -15.68
N VAL A 81 -13.06 -7.69 -15.49
CA VAL A 81 -12.04 -8.47 -14.76
C VAL A 81 -11.63 -7.85 -13.42
N ALA A 82 -11.92 -6.56 -13.22
CA ALA A 82 -11.74 -5.89 -11.94
C ALA A 82 -12.69 -4.69 -11.83
N PHE A 83 -13.07 -4.34 -10.60
CA PHE A 83 -13.95 -3.24 -10.28
C PHE A 83 -13.53 -2.63 -8.95
N ASN A 84 -13.61 -1.30 -8.83
CA ASN A 84 -13.51 -0.60 -7.56
C ASN A 84 -14.22 0.76 -7.64
N ASP A 85 -14.95 1.13 -6.60
CA ASP A 85 -15.59 2.44 -6.44
C ASP A 85 -14.95 3.26 -5.31
N ASP A 86 -14.48 2.65 -4.22
CA ASP A 86 -13.79 3.33 -3.14
C ASP A 86 -12.44 2.70 -2.76
N TYR A 87 -11.51 3.55 -2.30
CA TYR A 87 -10.19 3.09 -1.87
C TYR A 87 -9.63 3.97 -0.74
N GLY A 88 -8.98 3.33 0.24
CA GLY A 88 -8.26 4.01 1.31
C GLY A 88 -9.12 4.89 2.21
N GLY A 89 -10.42 4.59 2.34
CA GLY A 89 -11.38 5.42 3.09
C GLY A 89 -11.72 6.74 2.38
N THR A 90 -11.44 6.85 1.08
CA THR A 90 -11.80 7.98 0.23
C THR A 90 -12.85 7.59 -0.81
N LEU A 91 -13.41 8.56 -1.52
CA LEU A 91 -14.32 8.34 -2.67
C LEU A 91 -13.59 8.15 -4.00
N ASN A 92 -12.27 7.97 -3.94
CA ASN A 92 -11.43 7.73 -5.11
C ASN A 92 -11.29 6.22 -5.32
N SER A 93 -11.24 5.78 -6.58
CA SER A 93 -11.11 4.37 -6.92
C SER A 93 -9.68 3.99 -7.28
N ARG A 94 -9.29 2.78 -6.93
CA ARG A 94 -8.02 2.17 -7.32
C ARG A 94 -8.20 0.70 -7.67
N ILE A 95 -7.60 0.28 -8.78
CA ILE A 95 -7.48 -1.13 -9.17
C ILE A 95 -6.00 -1.49 -9.25
N ILE A 96 -5.59 -2.53 -8.53
CA ILE A 96 -4.33 -3.25 -8.75
C ILE A 96 -4.67 -4.57 -9.45
N TYR A 97 -4.17 -4.78 -10.66
CA TYR A 97 -4.54 -5.95 -11.46
C TYR A 97 -3.34 -6.66 -12.07
N ARG A 98 -3.17 -7.95 -11.75
CA ARG A 98 -2.19 -8.81 -12.40
C ARG A 98 -2.73 -9.31 -13.73
N VAL A 99 -2.10 -8.88 -14.81
CA VAL A 99 -2.48 -9.19 -16.18
C VAL A 99 -2.23 -10.69 -16.46
N PRO A 100 -3.27 -11.50 -16.74
CA PRO A 100 -3.08 -12.93 -16.98
C PRO A 100 -2.67 -13.25 -18.41
N THR A 101 -3.03 -12.40 -19.36
CA THR A 101 -2.82 -12.60 -20.80
C THR A 101 -2.52 -11.28 -21.49
N ASP A 102 -1.62 -11.31 -22.48
CA ASP A 102 -1.35 -10.18 -23.35
C ASP A 102 -2.63 -9.71 -24.05
N GLY A 103 -2.79 -8.40 -24.20
CA GLY A 103 -3.90 -7.85 -24.97
C GLY A 103 -4.18 -6.39 -24.71
N GLU A 104 -5.23 -5.90 -25.37
CA GLU A 104 -5.82 -4.60 -25.08
C GLU A 104 -6.87 -4.75 -23.99
N TYR A 105 -6.73 -3.97 -22.92
CA TYR A 105 -7.68 -3.85 -21.82
C TYR A 105 -8.39 -2.51 -21.92
N THR A 106 -9.63 -2.44 -21.46
CA THR A 106 -10.41 -1.19 -21.45
C THR A 106 -10.64 -0.73 -20.03
N VAL A 107 -10.10 0.44 -19.67
CA VAL A 107 -10.43 1.12 -18.43
C VAL A 107 -11.71 1.91 -18.64
N VAL A 108 -12.73 1.66 -17.83
CA VAL A 108 -13.99 2.41 -17.86
C VAL A 108 -14.09 3.27 -16.61
N ALA A 109 -13.94 4.58 -16.81
CA ALA A 109 -14.04 5.60 -15.78
C ALA A 109 -15.48 6.13 -15.71
N ARG A 110 -16.10 6.11 -14.52
CA ARG A 110 -17.47 6.58 -14.30
C ARG A 110 -17.58 7.45 -13.05
N SER A 111 -18.70 8.15 -12.97
CA SER A 111 -19.18 8.78 -11.75
C SER A 111 -20.30 7.93 -11.17
N PHE A 112 -20.22 7.59 -9.87
CA PHE A 112 -21.21 6.73 -9.19
C PHE A 112 -22.64 7.27 -9.33
N SER A 113 -22.81 8.59 -9.17
CA SER A 113 -24.11 9.26 -9.30
C SER A 113 -24.57 9.46 -10.75
N GLY A 114 -23.69 9.24 -11.73
CA GLY A 114 -23.91 9.50 -13.15
C GLY A 114 -23.90 10.99 -13.53
N GLN A 115 -23.69 11.90 -12.58
CA GLN A 115 -23.63 13.34 -12.85
C GLN A 115 -22.38 13.73 -13.65
N GLY A 116 -21.28 12.99 -13.46
CA GLY A 116 -19.99 13.32 -14.05
C GLY A 116 -19.36 14.55 -13.37
N GLY A 117 -18.25 14.99 -13.94
CA GLY A 117 -17.42 16.07 -13.39
C GLY A 117 -15.98 15.91 -13.87
N ASN A 118 -15.09 16.73 -13.33
CA ASN A 118 -13.66 16.64 -13.61
C ASN A 118 -12.99 15.50 -12.85
N PHE A 119 -12.02 14.85 -13.49
CA PHE A 119 -11.26 13.77 -12.88
C PHE A 119 -9.83 13.72 -13.42
N ASP A 120 -8.98 13.05 -12.66
CA ASP A 120 -7.66 12.59 -13.06
C ASP A 120 -7.67 11.06 -13.12
N LEU A 121 -7.10 10.50 -14.19
CA LEU A 121 -6.93 9.06 -14.38
C LEU A 121 -5.47 8.77 -14.72
N VAL A 122 -4.88 7.82 -14.00
CA VAL A 122 -3.51 7.34 -14.23
C VAL A 122 -3.51 5.83 -14.34
N VAL A 123 -2.86 5.30 -15.38
CA VAL A 123 -2.53 3.88 -15.51
C VAL A 123 -1.02 3.74 -15.60
N ARG A 124 -0.45 2.92 -14.73
CA ARG A 124 1.00 2.66 -14.68
C ARG A 124 1.27 1.26 -14.15
N ALA A 125 2.54 0.86 -14.13
CA ALA A 125 2.92 -0.31 -13.36
C ALA A 125 2.70 -0.05 -11.86
N ALA A 126 2.16 -1.05 -11.16
CA ALA A 126 2.02 -1.01 -9.70
C ALA A 126 3.40 -1.05 -9.04
N THR A 127 3.56 -0.30 -7.95
CA THR A 127 4.75 -0.43 -7.12
C THR A 127 4.69 -1.72 -6.30
N PRO A 128 5.83 -2.27 -5.84
CA PRO A 128 5.81 -3.41 -4.93
C PRO A 128 4.97 -3.16 -3.66
N TYR A 129 4.99 -1.92 -3.15
CA TYR A 129 4.17 -1.53 -2.01
C TYR A 129 2.68 -1.68 -2.31
N GLU A 130 2.22 -1.13 -3.44
CA GLU A 130 0.80 -1.22 -3.84
C GLU A 130 0.35 -2.67 -4.01
N VAL A 131 1.19 -3.53 -4.59
CA VAL A 131 0.91 -4.96 -4.72
C VAL A 131 0.75 -5.62 -3.35
N SER A 132 1.65 -5.33 -2.42
CA SER A 132 1.63 -5.93 -1.08
C SER A 132 0.45 -5.41 -0.24
N TYR A 133 0.18 -4.11 -0.31
CA TYR A 133 -0.93 -3.48 0.40
C TYR A 133 -2.28 -3.96 -0.14
N ASP A 134 -2.44 -4.07 -1.46
CA ASP A 134 -3.67 -4.57 -2.08
C ASP A 134 -3.93 -6.03 -1.72
N ALA A 135 -2.89 -6.87 -1.73
CA ALA A 135 -2.99 -8.25 -1.25
C ALA A 135 -3.41 -8.32 0.23
N ALA A 136 -2.94 -7.39 1.06
CA ALA A 136 -3.33 -7.32 2.47
C ALA A 136 -4.81 -6.93 2.65
N GLN A 137 -5.29 -5.96 1.87
CA GLN A 137 -6.68 -5.53 1.85
C GLN A 137 -7.62 -6.64 1.36
N GLN A 138 -7.24 -7.36 0.30
CA GLN A 138 -7.99 -8.51 -0.18
C GLN A 138 -8.08 -9.60 0.90
N ALA A 139 -6.97 -9.92 1.55
CA ALA A 139 -6.94 -10.92 2.61
C ALA A 139 -7.83 -10.51 3.81
N LEU A 140 -7.88 -9.21 4.17
CA LEU A 140 -8.82 -8.70 5.17
C LEU A 140 -10.29 -8.93 4.77
N GLN A 141 -10.65 -8.63 3.52
CA GLN A 141 -12.02 -8.81 3.03
C GLN A 141 -12.43 -10.28 3.02
N GLU A 142 -11.49 -11.19 2.76
CA GLU A 142 -11.69 -12.63 2.79
C GLU A 142 -11.69 -13.20 4.24
N GLY A 143 -11.39 -12.37 5.25
CA GLY A 143 -11.22 -12.79 6.63
C GLY A 143 -9.94 -13.60 6.89
N ASP A 144 -9.02 -13.67 5.93
CA ASP A 144 -7.68 -14.23 6.10
C ASP A 144 -6.78 -13.19 6.78
N TYR A 145 -7.00 -13.02 8.08
CA TYR A 145 -6.20 -12.07 8.85
C TYR A 145 -4.72 -12.46 8.95
N ALA A 146 -4.37 -13.74 8.81
CA ALA A 146 -2.97 -14.17 8.81
C ALA A 146 -2.27 -13.73 7.52
N GLY A 147 -2.91 -13.94 6.36
CA GLY A 147 -2.47 -13.42 5.07
C GLY A 147 -2.37 -11.89 5.08
N ALA A 148 -3.37 -11.20 5.63
CA ALA A 148 -3.36 -9.74 5.75
C ALA A 148 -2.15 -9.23 6.55
N ILE A 149 -1.88 -9.81 7.72
CA ILE A 149 -0.72 -9.42 8.55
C ILE A 149 0.59 -9.62 7.80
N ALA A 150 0.75 -10.73 7.08
CA ALA A 150 1.95 -11.01 6.32
C ALA A 150 2.15 -9.98 5.20
N ALA A 151 1.10 -9.70 4.42
CA ALA A 151 1.14 -8.76 3.31
C ALA A 151 1.33 -7.29 3.77
N TYR A 152 0.69 -6.87 4.87
CA TYR A 152 1.00 -5.55 5.46
C TYR A 152 2.41 -5.47 6.00
N SER A 153 2.95 -6.57 6.55
CA SER A 153 4.34 -6.57 7.01
C SER A 153 5.31 -6.36 5.85
N GLU A 154 5.07 -6.97 4.69
CA GLU A 154 5.83 -6.70 3.47
C GLU A 154 5.65 -5.26 2.99
N ALA A 155 4.41 -4.73 3.00
CA ALA A 155 4.14 -3.34 2.66
C ALA A 155 4.90 -2.34 3.57
N ILE A 156 4.97 -2.61 4.87
CA ILE A 156 5.73 -1.81 5.85
C ILE A 156 7.23 -1.87 5.57
N GLU A 157 7.77 -3.03 5.20
CA GLU A 157 9.19 -3.14 4.83
C GLU A 157 9.52 -2.31 3.57
N LEU A 158 8.57 -2.22 2.64
CA LEU A 158 8.73 -1.47 1.39
C LEU A 158 8.59 0.04 1.58
N GLU A 159 7.59 0.48 2.35
CA GLU A 159 7.33 1.89 2.66
C GLU A 159 7.07 2.11 4.17
N PRO A 160 8.12 2.16 5.00
CA PRO A 160 7.99 2.23 6.46
C PRO A 160 7.48 3.59 6.97
N THR A 161 7.35 4.58 6.09
CA THR A 161 6.82 5.90 6.42
C THR A 161 5.34 6.05 6.07
N ASN A 162 4.68 4.99 5.59
CA ASN A 162 3.26 5.02 5.31
C ASN A 162 2.47 4.50 6.52
N PRO A 163 1.70 5.36 7.23
CA PRO A 163 0.99 4.94 8.44
C PRO A 163 -0.15 3.97 8.14
N GLU A 164 -0.72 3.97 6.93
CA GLU A 164 -1.88 3.13 6.59
C GLU A 164 -1.55 1.64 6.69
N ALA A 165 -0.33 1.23 6.34
CA ALA A 165 0.07 -0.17 6.41
C ALA A 165 0.20 -0.68 7.85
N TYR A 166 0.63 0.18 8.78
CA TYR A 166 0.64 -0.12 10.21
C TYR A 166 -0.79 -0.24 10.76
N LEU A 167 -1.66 0.72 10.42
CA LEU A 167 -3.07 0.70 10.86
C LEU A 167 -3.79 -0.53 10.32
N GLY A 168 -3.61 -0.88 9.04
CA GLY A 168 -4.19 -2.08 8.44
C GLY A 168 -3.68 -3.38 9.10
N ARG A 169 -2.40 -3.44 9.50
CA ARG A 169 -1.87 -4.59 10.24
C ARG A 169 -2.43 -4.69 11.66
N ALA A 170 -2.62 -3.55 12.34
CA ALA A 170 -3.30 -3.50 13.62
C ALA A 170 -4.74 -4.02 13.52
N ASP A 171 -5.49 -3.58 12.50
CA ASP A 171 -6.86 -4.03 12.22
C ASP A 171 -6.91 -5.55 11.95
N ALA A 172 -5.95 -6.07 11.21
CA ALA A 172 -5.83 -7.51 10.98
C ALA A 172 -5.59 -8.29 12.29
N ASN A 173 -4.77 -7.76 13.19
CA ASN A 173 -4.55 -8.35 14.51
C ASN A 173 -5.81 -8.29 15.40
N PHE A 174 -6.57 -7.19 15.35
CA PHE A 174 -7.89 -7.12 16.01
C PHE A 174 -8.84 -8.18 15.48
N GLY A 175 -8.92 -8.35 14.15
CA GLY A 175 -9.71 -9.38 13.51
C GLY A 175 -9.35 -10.80 13.99
N ARG A 176 -8.05 -11.10 14.10
CA ARG A 176 -7.57 -12.37 14.70
C ARG A 176 -8.02 -12.55 16.14
N ALA A 177 -7.92 -11.50 16.95
CA ALA A 177 -8.34 -11.55 18.35
C ALA A 177 -9.85 -11.81 18.47
N PHE A 178 -10.65 -11.16 17.64
CA PHE A 178 -12.09 -11.35 17.60
C PHE A 178 -12.47 -12.78 17.20
N VAL A 179 -11.88 -13.31 16.12
CA VAL A 179 -12.13 -14.69 15.67
C VAL A 179 -11.69 -15.71 16.72
N ALA A 180 -10.56 -15.47 17.39
CA ALA A 180 -10.11 -16.35 18.48
C ALA A 180 -11.09 -16.34 19.66
N ALA A 181 -11.63 -15.18 20.04
CA ALA A 181 -12.63 -15.07 21.09
C ALA A 181 -13.96 -15.76 20.71
N ASP A 182 -14.44 -15.56 19.48
CA ASP A 182 -15.68 -16.18 18.99
C ASP A 182 -15.57 -17.71 18.93
N ALA A 183 -14.43 -18.25 18.48
CA ALA A 183 -14.16 -19.68 18.48
C ALA A 183 -14.20 -20.31 19.88
N GLU A 184 -13.92 -19.53 20.92
CA GLU A 184 -13.98 -19.92 22.33
C GLU A 184 -15.36 -19.59 22.97
N GLY A 185 -16.28 -18.97 22.24
CA GLY A 185 -17.58 -18.53 22.74
C GLY A 185 -17.48 -17.40 23.77
N ARG A 186 -16.39 -16.63 23.75
CA ARG A 186 -16.17 -15.48 24.64
C ARG A 186 -16.84 -14.23 24.09
N VAL A 187 -17.39 -13.42 24.99
CA VAL A 187 -17.86 -12.07 24.67
C VAL A 187 -16.65 -11.15 24.75
N PHE A 188 -16.46 -10.32 23.72
CA PHE A 188 -15.41 -9.31 23.70
C PHE A 188 -15.96 -8.03 24.36
N GLU A 189 -15.53 -7.73 25.59
CA GLU A 189 -15.99 -6.58 26.38
C GLU A 189 -15.04 -5.39 26.26
N GLY A 190 -13.75 -5.66 26.01
CA GLY A 190 -12.76 -4.60 25.84
C GLY A 190 -11.35 -5.10 25.55
N PRO A 191 -10.34 -4.22 25.64
CA PRO A 191 -8.98 -4.52 25.23
C PRO A 191 -8.27 -5.57 26.09
N ASN A 192 -8.77 -5.82 27.31
CA ASN A 192 -8.26 -6.88 28.17
C ASN A 192 -8.61 -8.30 27.67
N ASP A 193 -9.57 -8.43 26.75
CA ASP A 193 -9.95 -9.71 26.14
C ASP A 193 -9.10 -10.07 24.92
N ILE A 194 -8.29 -9.13 24.43
CA ILE A 194 -7.30 -9.33 23.37
C ILE A 194 -6.13 -10.13 23.96
N PRO A 195 -5.70 -11.23 23.32
CA PRO A 195 -4.47 -11.93 23.69
C PRO A 195 -3.28 -10.96 23.81
N ASP A 196 -2.47 -11.11 24.85
CA ASP A 196 -1.41 -10.16 25.19
C ASP A 196 -0.45 -9.90 24.02
N ASP A 197 -0.09 -10.95 23.27
CA ASP A 197 0.78 -10.87 22.10
C ASP A 197 0.17 -10.04 20.96
N LEU A 198 -1.12 -10.22 20.69
CA LEU A 198 -1.85 -9.43 19.68
C LEU A 198 -2.03 -7.99 20.14
N ARG A 199 -2.33 -7.77 21.43
CA ARG A 199 -2.49 -6.42 21.99
C ARG A 199 -1.18 -5.64 21.93
N GLU A 200 -0.07 -6.26 22.27
CA GLU A 200 1.27 -5.66 22.15
C GLU A 200 1.61 -5.32 20.69
N ALA A 201 1.29 -6.21 19.74
CA ALA A 201 1.50 -5.95 18.31
C ALA A 201 0.66 -4.76 17.80
N ILE A 202 -0.63 -4.70 18.18
CA ILE A 202 -1.53 -3.59 17.83
C ILE A 202 -0.99 -2.26 18.37
N ILE A 203 -0.59 -2.24 19.65
CA ILE A 203 -0.02 -1.03 20.27
C ILE A 203 1.25 -0.59 19.53
N ALA A 204 2.14 -1.52 19.19
CA ALA A 204 3.37 -1.21 18.46
C ALA A 204 3.09 -0.60 17.08
N ASP A 205 2.10 -1.13 16.35
CA ASP A 205 1.67 -0.59 15.06
C ASP A 205 1.06 0.82 15.20
N PHE A 206 0.23 1.04 16.22
CA PHE A 206 -0.31 2.37 16.52
C PHE A 206 0.77 3.37 16.93
N GLU A 207 1.78 2.97 17.69
CA GLU A 207 2.91 3.82 18.05
C GLU A 207 3.75 4.21 16.82
N ALA A 208 3.96 3.28 15.89
CA ALA A 208 4.64 3.58 14.64
C ALA A 208 3.85 4.57 13.77
N ALA A 209 2.54 4.36 13.61
CA ALA A 209 1.67 5.28 12.89
C ALA A 209 1.58 6.66 13.58
N LEU A 210 1.52 6.68 14.92
CA LEU A 210 1.53 7.90 15.73
C LEU A 210 2.80 8.72 15.46
N ALA A 211 3.97 8.10 15.51
CA ALA A 211 5.24 8.79 15.24
C ALA A 211 5.26 9.45 13.86
N ILE A 212 4.73 8.77 12.83
CA ILE A 212 4.61 9.31 11.48
C ILE A 212 3.65 10.50 11.44
N TYR A 213 2.50 10.41 12.10
CA TYR A 213 1.53 11.52 12.15
C TYR A 213 2.07 12.73 12.91
N GLU A 214 2.82 12.53 13.99
CA GLU A 214 3.49 13.62 14.71
C GLU A 214 4.55 14.30 13.83
N GLU A 215 5.37 13.52 13.12
CA GLU A 215 6.40 14.03 12.22
C GLU A 215 5.80 14.84 11.06
N THR A 216 4.68 14.38 10.52
CA THR A 216 3.97 15.04 9.41
C THR A 216 3.05 16.18 9.88
N GLY A 217 2.93 16.41 11.19
CA GLY A 217 2.09 17.46 11.77
C GLY A 217 0.58 17.17 11.71
N ASN A 218 0.17 15.92 11.47
CA ASN A 218 -1.23 15.49 11.52
C ASN A 218 -1.67 15.28 12.98
N THR A 219 -1.87 16.39 13.68
CA THR A 219 -2.16 16.41 15.13
C THR A 219 -3.48 15.73 15.49
N PHE A 220 -4.48 15.76 14.60
CA PHE A 220 -5.77 15.11 14.83
C PHE A 220 -5.62 13.58 14.88
N SER A 221 -4.95 13.00 13.89
CA SER A 221 -4.75 11.54 13.82
C SER A 221 -3.80 11.08 14.94
N ALA A 222 -2.77 11.88 15.24
CA ALA A 222 -1.87 11.62 16.36
C ALA A 222 -2.61 11.60 17.70
N GLN A 223 -3.45 12.59 18.00
CA GLN A 223 -4.22 12.60 19.23
C GLN A 223 -5.17 11.39 19.33
N SER A 224 -5.88 11.06 18.24
CA SER A 224 -6.76 9.89 18.19
C SER A 224 -6.00 8.59 18.50
N LEU A 225 -4.83 8.38 17.91
CA LEU A 225 -4.01 7.20 18.19
C LEU A 225 -3.50 7.18 19.63
N GLN A 226 -3.14 8.33 20.20
CA GLN A 226 -2.70 8.42 21.58
C GLN A 226 -3.80 7.97 22.56
N GLU A 227 -5.05 8.35 22.31
CA GLU A 227 -6.22 7.93 23.08
C GLU A 227 -6.48 6.42 22.93
N GLN A 228 -6.40 5.89 21.70
CA GLN A 228 -6.57 4.46 21.44
C GLN A 228 -5.48 3.60 22.09
N ILE A 229 -4.22 4.03 22.02
CA ILE A 229 -3.08 3.37 22.69
C ILE A 229 -3.31 3.35 24.21
N ASN A 230 -3.75 4.47 24.80
CA ASN A 230 -4.04 4.53 26.23
C ASN A 230 -5.16 3.56 26.60
N TYR A 231 -6.26 3.54 25.83
CA TYR A 231 -7.35 2.59 26.03
C TYR A 231 -6.87 1.14 25.95
N LEU A 232 -6.04 0.79 24.96
CA LEU A 232 -5.48 -0.56 24.82
C LEU A 232 -4.58 -0.95 26.00
N ARG A 233 -3.92 0.01 26.64
CA ARG A 233 -3.04 -0.23 27.80
C ARG A 233 -3.77 -0.34 29.12
N THR A 234 -4.81 0.45 29.33
CA THR A 234 -5.46 0.58 30.65
C THR A 234 -6.83 -0.09 30.71
N GLY A 235 -7.50 -0.24 29.56
CA GLY A 235 -8.91 -0.61 29.48
C GLY A 235 -9.87 0.51 29.88
N GLU A 236 -9.36 1.71 30.21
CA GLU A 236 -10.17 2.87 30.57
C GLU A 236 -10.48 3.68 29.31
N SER A 237 -11.78 3.84 29.00
CA SER A 237 -12.20 4.65 27.86
C SER A 237 -11.77 6.12 28.03
N PRO A 238 -11.42 6.81 26.93
CA PRO A 238 -11.06 8.24 26.95
C PRO A 238 -12.16 9.15 27.52
#